data_AF-A0A645EPU5-F1
#
_entry.id   AF-A0A645EPU5-F1
#
_cell.length_a   1.000
_cell.length_b   1.000
_cell.length_c   1.000
_cell.angle_alpha   90.00
_cell.angle_beta   90.00
_cell.angle_gamma   90.00
#
_symmetry.space_group_name_H-M   'P 1'
#
loop_
_entity.id
_entity.type
_entity.pdbx_description
1 polymer ?
#
loop_
_entity_poly.entity_id
_entity_poly.type
_entity_poly.pdbx_seq_one_letter_code
_entity_poly.pdbx_strand_id
1 'polypeptide(L)' 'MTFRDYNITTFTDDSRHTHTIECNERYYVPCEITWLLKSLGFHTVDIFGARLGAFSREDALATEDYEMLVIAEK' A
#
# COMPACT_ATOMS: atom_id res chain seq x y z
N MET A 1 -7.17 -17.69 0.04
CA MET A 1 -7.31 -16.37 -0.57
C MET A 1 -5.91 -15.77 -0.64
N THR A 2 -5.46 -15.38 -1.82
CA THR A 2 -4.20 -14.63 -1.97
C THR A 2 -4.52 -13.15 -1.87
N PHE A 3 -3.73 -12.35 -1.14
CA PHE A 3 -3.84 -10.89 -1.08
C PHE A 3 -3.38 -10.24 -2.39
N ARG A 4 -3.99 -10.64 -3.51
CA ARG A 4 -3.65 -10.20 -4.85
C ARG A 4 -4.92 -10.01 -5.65
N ASP A 5 -5.08 -8.85 -6.24
CA ASP A 5 -6.21 -8.49 -7.07
C ASP A 5 -5.74 -8.21 -8.51
N TYR A 6 -6.54 -8.68 -9.47
CA TYR A 6 -6.34 -8.41 -10.88
C TYR A 6 -7.62 -7.76 -11.39
N ASN A 7 -7.51 -6.54 -11.90
CA ASN A 7 -8.66 -5.83 -12.42
C ASN A 7 -8.34 -5.16 -13.75
N ILE A 8 -9.39 -4.80 -14.48
CA ILE A 8 -9.31 -3.98 -15.68
C ILE A 8 -10.10 -2.71 -15.38
N THR A 9 -9.41 -1.58 -15.35
CA THR A 9 -10.02 -0.28 -15.08
C THR A 9 -10.14 0.49 -16.40
N THR A 10 -11.37 0.78 -16.80
CA THR A 10 -11.67 1.60 -17.98
C THR A 10 -12.21 2.95 -17.53
N PHE A 11 -11.62 4.04 -18.02
CA PHE A 11 -12.07 5.40 -17.74
C PHE A 11 -11.99 6.27 -19.00
N THR A 12 -12.73 7.37 -19.01
CA THR A 12 -12.71 8.35 -20.10
C THR A 12 -12.07 9.63 -19.59
N ASP A 13 -11.09 10.14 -20.32
CA ASP A 13 -10.41 11.40 -19.97
C ASP A 13 -11.23 12.65 -20.36
N ASP A 14 -10.73 13.82 -19.98
CA ASP A 14 -11.35 15.11 -20.29
C ASP A 14 -11.39 15.43 -21.80
N SER A 15 -10.56 14.75 -22.59
CA SER A 15 -10.54 14.83 -24.07
C SER A 15 -11.46 13.80 -24.73
N ARG A 16 -12.27 13.07 -23.95
CA ARG A 16 -13.18 12.00 -24.40
C ARG A 16 -12.48 10.79 -25.02
N HIS A 17 -11.21 10.57 -24.73
CA HIS A 17 -10.56 9.32 -25.07
C HIS A 17 -10.78 8.29 -23.97
N THR A 18 -11.17 7.09 -24.39
CA THR A 18 -11.33 5.94 -23.48
C THR A 18 -9.98 5.26 -23.30
N HIS A 19 -9.59 5.10 -22.05
CA HIS A 19 -8.39 4.40 -21.64
C HIS A 19 -8.78 3.13 -20.89
N THR A 20 -8.03 2.07 -21.11
CA THR A 20 -8.17 0.80 -20.39
C THR A 20 -6.81 0.43 -19.81
N ILE A 21 -6.79 0.19 -18.51
CA ILE A 21 -5.59 -0.20 -17.76
C ILE A 21 -5.83 -1.58 -17.17
N GLU A 22 -4.87 -2.49 -17.39
CA GLU A 22 -4.80 -3.76 -16.69
C GLU A 22 -4.00 -3.58 -15.40
N CYS A 23 -4.65 -3.74 -14.24
CA CYS A 23 -4.01 -3.57 -12.94
C CYS A 23 -3.75 -4.93 -12.28
N ASN A 24 -2.67 -4.96 -11.50
CA ASN A 24 -2.22 -6.12 -10.76
C ASN A 24 -1.73 -5.65 -9.39
N GLU A 25 -2.61 -5.71 -8.41
CA GLU A 25 -2.40 -5.14 -7.08
C GLU A 25 -2.08 -6.25 -6.08
N ARG A 26 -1.13 -5.97 -5.18
CA ARG A 26 -0.79 -6.86 -4.07
C ARG A 26 -0.96 -6.13 -2.75
N TYR A 27 -1.77 -6.71 -1.89
CA TYR A 27 -2.00 -6.21 -0.54
C TYR A 27 -1.06 -6.93 0.42
N TYR A 28 -0.63 -6.21 1.45
CA TYR A 28 0.14 -6.77 2.54
C TYR A 28 -0.55 -6.46 3.85
N VAL A 29 -0.62 -7.45 4.73
CA VAL A 29 -0.99 -7.24 6.14
C VAL A 29 0.24 -6.79 6.94
N PRO A 30 0.07 -6.06 8.07
CA PRO A 30 1.19 -5.54 8.86
C PRO A 30 2.26 -6.60 9.21
N CYS A 31 1.84 -7.82 9.57
CA CYS A 31 2.75 -8.90 9.92
C CYS A 31 3.53 -9.45 8.72
N GLU A 32 2.90 -9.54 7.53
CA GLU A 32 3.55 -10.05 6.31
C GLU A 32 4.63 -9.07 5.83
N ILE A 33 4.31 -7.77 5.77
CA ILE A 33 5.29 -6.77 5.32
C ILE A 33 6.46 -6.65 6.31
N THR A 34 6.19 -6.72 7.62
CA THR A 34 7.24 -6.71 8.65
C THR A 34 8.17 -7.90 8.49
N TRP A 35 7.62 -9.11 8.30
CA TRP A 35 8.42 -10.31 8.10
C TRP A 35 9.27 -10.23 6.83
N LEU A 36 8.68 -9.78 5.72
CA LEU A 36 9.37 -9.62 4.45
C LEU A 36 10.56 -8.67 4.59
N LEU A 37 10.36 -7.49 5.19
CA LEU A 37 11.43 -6.50 5.39
C LEU A 37 12.53 -7.03 6.31
N LYS A 38 12.18 -7.69 7.40
CA LYS A 38 13.18 -8.35 8.27
C LYS A 38 13.98 -9.42 7.54
N SER A 39 13.33 -10.21 6.67
CA SER A 39 14.03 -11.23 5.86
C SER A 39 15.05 -10.63 4.88
N LEU A 40 14.86 -9.36 4.49
CA LEU A 40 15.77 -8.60 3.63
C LEU A 40 16.88 -7.88 4.42
N GLY A 41 16.91 -8.03 5.75
CA GLY A 41 17.93 -7.49 6.64
C GLY A 41 17.63 -6.10 7.20
N PHE A 42 16.37 -5.65 7.16
CA PHE A 42 15.96 -4.44 7.90
C PHE A 42 15.75 -4.78 9.38
N HIS A 43 16.34 -3.98 10.27
CA HIS A 43 16.33 -4.22 11.71
C HIS A 43 15.13 -3.57 12.40
N THR A 44 14.80 -2.35 11.99
CA THR A 44 13.67 -1.58 12.51
C THR A 44 12.60 -1.49 11.42
N VAL A 45 11.35 -1.77 11.78
CA VAL A 45 10.19 -1.62 10.90
C VAL A 45 9.06 -1.03 11.72
N ASP A 46 8.68 0.20 11.41
CA ASP A 46 7.57 0.92 12.03
C ASP A 46 6.43 1.07 11.02
N ILE A 47 5.19 0.98 11.51
CA ILE A 47 3.98 1.03 10.69
C ILE A 47 3.02 2.06 11.28
N PHE A 48 2.58 2.97 10.42
CA PHE A 48 1.68 4.09 10.73
C PHE A 48 0.52 4.13 9.74
N GLY A 49 -0.53 4.89 10.04
CA GLY A 49 -1.61 5.17 9.09
C GLY A 49 -1.12 6.08 7.96
N ALA A 50 -1.36 5.72 6.70
CA ALA A 50 -1.01 6.59 5.57
C ALA A 50 -2.16 7.55 5.25
N ARG A 51 -1.93 8.84 5.49
CA ARG A 51 -2.83 9.92 5.08
C ARG A 51 -2.29 10.59 3.84
N LEU A 52 -3.04 10.51 2.73
CA LEU A 52 -2.64 11.09 1.45
C LEU A 52 -2.32 12.58 1.57
N GLY A 53 -1.09 12.95 1.23
CA GLY A 53 -0.59 14.33 1.31
C GLY A 53 -0.18 14.80 2.72
N ALA A 54 -0.32 13.96 3.75
CA ALA A 54 -0.02 14.29 5.14
C ALA A 54 0.61 13.11 5.89
N PHE A 55 1.66 12.52 5.34
CA PHE A 55 2.36 11.39 5.96
C PHE A 55 3.00 11.79 7.29
N SER A 56 2.69 11.04 8.36
CA SER A 56 3.17 11.31 9.71
C SER A 56 3.53 10.02 10.44
N ARG A 57 4.50 10.10 11.37
CA ARG A 57 4.81 9.04 12.33
C ARG A 57 3.97 9.11 13.61
N GLU A 58 3.18 10.18 13.76
CA GLU A 58 2.31 10.38 14.91
C GLU A 58 0.96 9.69 14.73
N ASP A 59 0.61 9.34 13.47
CA ASP A 59 -0.63 8.69 13.12
C ASP A 59 -0.51 7.17 13.28
N ALA A 60 -0.92 6.67 14.45
CA ALA A 60 -0.98 5.23 14.69
C ALA A 60 -1.92 4.54 13.69
N LEU A 61 -1.52 3.35 13.22
CA LEU A 61 -2.34 2.55 12.30
C LEU A 61 -3.65 2.13 12.97
N ALA A 62 -4.77 2.43 12.32
CA ALA A 62 -6.12 2.02 12.71
C ALA A 62 -6.71 1.03 11.69
N THR A 63 -7.75 0.29 12.10
CA THR A 63 -8.44 -0.67 11.21
C THR A 63 -9.25 -0.01 10.10
N GLU A 64 -9.49 1.30 10.24
CA GLU A 64 -10.18 2.14 9.26
C GLU A 64 -9.23 2.76 8.22
N ASP A 65 -7.91 2.66 8.45
CA ASP A 65 -6.93 3.11 7.47
C ASP A 65 -6.91 2.18 6.25
N TYR A 66 -7.02 2.77 5.06
CA TYR A 66 -6.95 2.04 3.80
C TYR A 66 -5.50 1.68 3.43
N GLU A 67 -4.55 2.56 3.74
CA GLU A 67 -3.14 2.42 3.41
C GLU A 67 -2.26 2.49 4.66
N MET A 68 -1.10 1.84 4.60
CA MET A 68 -0.09 1.85 5.66
C MET A 68 1.15 2.62 5.22
N LEU A 69 1.66 3.49 6.09
CA LEU A 69 2.98 4.07 5.97
C LEU A 69 3.98 3.16 6.69
N VAL A 70 4.81 2.46 5.91
CA VAL A 70 5.84 1.56 6.44
C VAL A 70 7.20 2.23 6.32
N ILE A 71 7.91 2.35 7.44
CA ILE A 71 9.26 2.93 7.50
C ILE A 71 10.20 1.85 8.02
N ALA A 72 11.25 1.56 7.24
CA ALA A 72 12.21 0.53 7.59
C ALA A 72 13.65 1.09 7.59
N GLU A 73 14.44 0.65 8.57
CA GLU A 73 15.86 0.98 8.71
C GLU A 73 16.71 -0.29 8.61
N LYS A 74 17.81 -0.21 7.86
CA LYS A 74 18.73 -1.31 7.63
C LYS A 74 19.90 -1.24 8.59
#